data_AF-A0A243Q677-F1
#
_entry.id   AF-A0A243Q677-F1
#
_cell.length_a   1.000
_cell.length_b   1.000
_cell.length_c   1.000
_cell.angle_alpha   90.00
_cell.angle_beta   90.00
_cell.angle_gamma   90.00
#
_symmetry.space_group_name_H-M   'P 1'
#
loop_
_entity.id
_entity.type
_entity.pdbx_description
1 polymer ?
#
loop_
_entity_poly.entity_id
_entity_poly.type
_entity_poly.pdbx_seq_one_letter_code
_entity_poly.pdbx_strand_id
1 'polypeptide(L)'
;MSSRLTTSVRLALAGVIAFSGTAIALTPGTGVADAAPCGNASTGSSFLGFGSSGSSGSSGSSGSSGSEGSAGSSNIPNPGPQGPLIPYVGSKSRTVGWVTGPLSANRTFSRFGIGGTDLGVAWDNGRGQTLMAFGDTFGNCNAPRQQWRHNVLLRTDDDNLANGLSVPDGRAGDVTSGSVIAPGQPHYAQELIPSVGISNVEVTTIPTAAISLPYGNGFRQYINYMSVRSWGSPGNWITNFSAIAHSDDNGQTWVTDQDTILINAPVSLRLPGEFRPVEFNNGKFQQNAYVRGRPGTPEADYVYQYGTPNGRFGAAFLARFKPADILTLDAYEYWAGKSRGWVDDIAAIPDDGSAVVVRQPVTELSVAWSPYLEKYVMLDGDNDITLRTADHPEGPWSAPKTIVPRGALVVYGPMMLPNSPALQGDSKDLYFNASRWSDYNVMLIRTDLSKL
;
A
#
# COMPACT_ATOMS: atom_id res chain seq x y z
N MET A 1 -13.69 -5.06 34.62
CA MET A 1 -12.31 -5.54 34.33
C MET A 1 -12.26 -6.70 33.32
N SER A 2 -13.32 -6.99 32.55
CA SER A 2 -13.41 -8.17 31.68
C SER A 2 -13.18 -7.94 30.18
N SER A 3 -13.04 -6.69 29.70
CA SER A 3 -12.95 -6.43 28.24
C SER A 3 -11.51 -6.35 27.70
N ARG A 4 -10.51 -6.03 28.53
CA ARG A 4 -9.12 -5.92 28.06
C ARG A 4 -8.43 -7.28 27.90
N LEU A 5 -8.82 -8.28 28.71
CA LEU A 5 -8.27 -9.64 28.60
C LEU A 5 -8.77 -10.35 27.33
N THR A 6 -10.01 -10.11 26.90
CA THR A 6 -10.53 -10.67 25.66
C THR A 6 -9.85 -10.05 24.43
N THR A 7 -9.61 -8.74 24.40
CA THR A 7 -8.91 -8.07 23.29
C THR A 7 -7.50 -8.62 23.04
N SER A 8 -6.70 -8.85 24.09
CA SER A 8 -5.34 -9.39 23.96
C SER A 8 -5.31 -10.85 23.52
N VAL A 9 -6.31 -11.65 23.93
CA VAL A 9 -6.42 -13.06 23.53
C VAL A 9 -6.83 -13.21 22.07
N ARG A 10 -7.66 -12.31 21.53
CA ARG A 10 -8.08 -12.34 20.10
C ARG A 10 -6.92 -12.06 19.13
N LEU A 11 -6.04 -11.11 19.45
CA LEU A 11 -4.83 -10.81 18.66
C LEU A 11 -3.76 -11.91 18.79
N ALA A 12 -3.58 -12.48 19.99
CA ALA A 12 -2.60 -13.53 20.22
C ALA A 12 -2.94 -14.85 19.49
N LEU A 13 -4.23 -15.21 19.39
CA LEU A 13 -4.66 -16.45 18.72
C LEU A 13 -4.45 -16.40 17.19
N ALA A 14 -4.56 -15.21 16.57
CA ALA A 14 -4.26 -15.02 15.15
C ALA A 14 -2.78 -15.30 14.81
N GLY A 15 -1.87 -15.01 15.75
CA GLY A 15 -0.44 -15.30 15.59
C GLY A 15 -0.06 -16.78 15.76
N VAL A 16 -0.84 -17.57 16.51
CA VAL A 16 -0.49 -18.97 16.86
C VAL A 16 -0.91 -19.97 15.78
N ILE A 17 -1.96 -19.71 15.00
CA ILE A 17 -2.48 -20.67 14.01
C ILE A 17 -1.68 -20.66 12.68
N ALA A 18 -0.88 -19.62 12.41
CA ALA A 18 -0.04 -19.52 11.21
C ALA A 18 1.27 -20.34 11.26
N PHE A 19 1.38 -21.32 12.18
CA PHE A 19 2.57 -22.12 12.47
C PHE A 19 2.56 -23.50 11.80
N SER A 20 2.19 -23.62 10.52
CA SER A 20 2.50 -24.86 9.79
C SER A 20 2.31 -24.77 8.28
N GLY A 21 3.42 -24.96 7.55
CA GLY A 21 3.45 -25.55 6.22
C GLY A 21 3.18 -24.62 5.04
N THR A 22 4.24 -24.07 4.43
CA THR A 22 4.16 -23.63 3.04
C THR A 22 5.49 -23.91 2.34
N ALA A 23 5.45 -24.74 1.29
CA ALA A 23 6.59 -25.03 0.45
C ALA A 23 6.83 -23.86 -0.51
N ILE A 24 8.06 -23.34 -0.52
CA ILE A 24 8.50 -22.23 -1.36
C ILE A 24 8.76 -22.78 -2.77
N ALA A 25 7.97 -22.35 -3.76
CA ALA A 25 8.34 -22.51 -5.17
C ALA A 25 9.07 -21.23 -5.62
N LEU A 26 10.40 -21.33 -5.77
CA LEU A 26 11.25 -20.24 -6.27
C LEU A 26 11.18 -20.20 -7.80
N THR A 27 10.68 -19.10 -8.36
CA THR A 27 10.91 -18.74 -9.77
C THR A 27 11.87 -17.55 -9.82
N PRO A 28 12.93 -17.56 -10.66
CA PRO A 28 13.88 -16.47 -10.73
C PRO A 28 13.32 -15.32 -11.58
N GLY A 29 13.00 -14.20 -10.95
CA GLY A 29 12.75 -12.91 -11.63
C GLY A 29 14.06 -12.15 -11.83
N THR A 30 14.29 -11.65 -13.05
CA THR A 30 15.48 -10.87 -13.43
C THR A 30 15.23 -9.36 -13.27
N GLY A 31 16.03 -8.72 -12.42
CA GLY A 31 16.05 -7.26 -12.19
C GLY A 31 16.06 -6.91 -10.71
N VAL A 32 17.24 -6.59 -10.15
CA VAL A 32 17.42 -6.33 -8.72
C VAL A 32 17.10 -4.86 -8.44
N ALA A 33 15.89 -4.58 -7.96
CA ALA A 33 15.56 -3.33 -7.29
C ALA A 33 15.39 -3.65 -5.80
N ASP A 34 16.21 -3.04 -4.95
CA ASP A 34 16.18 -3.20 -3.50
C ASP A 34 15.75 -1.88 -2.87
N ALA A 35 14.86 -1.95 -1.88
CA ALA A 35 14.47 -0.78 -1.13
C ALA A 35 15.64 -0.40 -0.21
N ALA A 36 16.12 0.84 -0.30
CA ALA A 36 17.25 1.31 0.50
C ALA A 36 16.94 2.66 1.14
N PRO A 37 15.95 2.76 2.05
CA PRO A 37 15.50 4.04 2.64
C PRO A 37 16.60 4.85 3.32
N CYS A 38 17.68 4.18 3.76
CA CYS A 38 18.86 4.81 4.37
C CYS A 38 20.17 4.48 3.64
N GLY A 39 20.11 4.07 2.37
CA GLY A 39 21.28 3.69 1.57
C GLY A 39 21.94 2.37 1.98
N ASN A 40 21.47 1.75 3.07
CA ASN A 40 21.78 0.38 3.44
C ASN A 40 20.85 -0.54 2.66
N ALA A 41 21.37 -1.63 2.08
CA ALA A 41 20.55 -2.69 1.50
C ALA A 41 19.56 -3.17 2.58
N SER A 42 18.27 -2.85 2.43
CA SER A 42 17.29 -3.25 3.42
C SER A 42 16.96 -4.73 3.20
N THR A 43 17.78 -5.59 3.78
CA THR A 43 17.18 -6.77 4.38
C THR A 43 16.62 -6.30 5.71
N GLY A 44 15.29 -6.29 5.86
CA GLY A 44 14.58 -6.02 7.12
C GLY A 44 14.88 -7.04 8.23
N SER A 45 16.12 -7.51 8.32
CA SER A 45 16.61 -8.53 9.21
C SER A 45 17.90 -8.03 9.84
N SER A 46 17.82 -7.62 11.11
CA SER A 46 19.00 -7.56 11.96
C SER A 46 19.54 -9.00 12.13
N PHE A 47 20.43 -9.44 11.23
CA PHE A 47 21.09 -10.74 11.38
C PHE A 47 22.29 -10.58 12.31
N LEU A 48 22.16 -11.11 13.53
CA LEU A 48 23.28 -11.44 14.39
C LEU A 48 24.05 -12.61 13.76
N GLY A 49 25.32 -12.37 13.46
CA GLY A 49 26.20 -13.34 12.80
C GLY A 49 26.61 -14.50 13.71
N PHE A 50 26.60 -15.70 13.16
CA PHE A 50 27.49 -16.80 13.56
C PHE A 50 28.34 -17.16 12.35
N GLY A 51 29.66 -17.20 12.56
CA GLY A 51 30.64 -17.27 11.48
C GLY A 51 30.77 -18.63 10.82
N SER A 52 31.34 -18.63 9.62
CA SER A 52 32.33 -19.63 9.24
C SER A 52 33.21 -19.12 8.10
N SER A 53 34.47 -19.49 8.23
CA SER A 53 35.69 -19.27 7.44
C SER A 53 35.65 -19.66 5.96
N GLY A 54 36.41 -18.92 5.16
CA GLY A 54 37.29 -19.48 4.13
C GLY A 54 36.94 -19.17 2.67
N SER A 55 37.67 -18.23 2.05
CA SER A 55 38.64 -18.54 0.97
C SER A 55 38.96 -17.30 0.12
N SER A 56 40.23 -17.23 -0.24
CA SER A 56 41.02 -16.17 -0.88
C SER A 56 40.88 -16.10 -2.40
N GLY A 57 41.03 -14.89 -2.99
CA GLY A 57 41.13 -14.74 -4.45
C GLY A 57 41.20 -13.32 -5.02
N SER A 58 42.35 -12.66 -4.83
CA SER A 58 43.05 -11.69 -5.71
C SER A 58 42.34 -10.54 -6.47
N SER A 59 42.68 -9.32 -6.04
CA SER A 59 43.29 -8.19 -6.78
C SER A 59 42.69 -7.65 -8.10
N GLY A 60 42.22 -6.39 -8.03
CA GLY A 60 42.07 -5.45 -9.14
C GLY A 60 41.74 -4.05 -8.64
N SER A 61 42.74 -3.17 -8.60
CA SER A 61 42.73 -1.84 -7.97
C SER A 61 42.02 -0.76 -8.81
N SER A 62 41.22 0.11 -8.19
CA SER A 62 41.41 1.58 -8.21
C SER A 62 40.28 2.37 -7.51
N GLY A 63 40.58 2.85 -6.30
CA GLY A 63 40.36 4.23 -5.85
C GLY A 63 38.94 4.80 -5.75
N SER A 64 38.29 4.60 -4.61
CA SER A 64 37.75 5.73 -3.84
C SER A 64 37.66 5.33 -2.37
N SER A 65 38.17 6.21 -1.51
CA SER A 65 38.36 6.03 -0.08
C SER A 65 37.08 5.60 0.65
N GLY A 66 37.02 4.32 1.02
CA GLY A 66 36.16 3.85 2.10
C GLY A 66 36.65 4.43 3.42
N SER A 67 35.76 5.12 4.13
CA SER A 67 35.96 5.40 5.55
C SER A 67 35.36 4.25 6.33
N GLU A 68 36.25 3.46 6.93
CA GLU A 68 35.91 2.44 7.92
C GLU A 68 35.33 3.09 9.18
N GLY A 69 34.52 2.30 9.88
CA GLY A 69 33.67 2.67 11.01
C GLY A 69 34.29 3.64 12.01
N SER A 70 33.63 4.79 12.14
CA SER A 70 33.60 5.54 13.39
C SER A 70 32.17 5.45 13.91
N ALA A 71 31.97 4.77 15.04
CA ALA A 71 30.77 4.87 15.87
C ALA A 71 30.74 6.24 16.59
N GLY A 72 30.89 7.31 15.81
CA GLY A 72 30.56 8.66 16.22
C GLY A 72 29.11 8.91 15.84
N SER A 73 28.24 9.08 16.83
CA SER A 73 26.93 9.71 16.63
C SER A 73 27.18 11.07 15.97
N SER A 74 27.09 11.14 14.64
CA SER A 74 27.10 12.43 13.97
C SER A 74 25.78 13.11 14.35
N ASN A 75 25.87 14.27 15.00
CA ASN A 75 24.70 15.10 15.34
C ASN A 75 24.03 15.70 14.10
N ILE A 76 24.55 15.42 12.90
CA ILE A 76 23.98 15.87 11.62
C ILE A 76 22.88 14.87 11.24
N PRO A 77 21.61 15.30 11.11
CA PRO A 77 20.55 14.43 10.63
C PRO A 77 20.88 13.88 9.24
N ASN A 78 20.76 12.56 9.06
CA ASN A 78 20.91 11.90 7.77
C ASN A 78 19.51 11.67 7.18
N PRO A 79 19.13 12.40 6.11
CA PRO A 79 17.78 12.34 5.55
C PRO A 79 17.54 11.17 4.59
N GLY A 80 18.52 10.30 4.39
CA GLY A 80 18.44 9.19 3.42
C GLY A 80 18.99 9.57 2.04
N PRO A 81 18.93 8.63 1.07
CA PRO A 81 19.67 8.74 -0.19
C PRO A 81 18.92 9.50 -1.30
N GLN A 82 17.82 10.20 -1.00
CA GLN A 82 17.03 10.86 -2.03
C GLN A 82 17.88 11.86 -2.83
N GLY A 83 17.95 11.59 -4.14
CA GLY A 83 18.58 12.48 -5.12
C GLY A 83 17.58 13.47 -5.73
N PRO A 84 18.06 14.37 -6.60
CA PRO A 84 17.19 15.24 -7.39
C PRO A 84 16.11 14.43 -8.13
N LEU A 85 14.95 15.06 -8.36
CA LEU A 85 13.89 14.46 -9.16
C LEU A 85 14.43 14.03 -10.51
N ILE A 86 14.20 12.77 -10.90
CA ILE A 86 14.54 12.30 -12.24
C ILE A 86 13.51 12.86 -13.23
N PRO A 87 13.93 13.72 -14.18
CA PRO A 87 13.03 14.18 -15.22
C PRO A 87 12.74 13.02 -16.18
N TYR A 88 11.48 12.64 -16.30
CA TYR A 88 11.02 11.68 -17.30
C TYR A 88 9.89 12.29 -18.12
N VAL A 89 10.03 12.22 -19.45
CA VAL A 89 9.00 12.61 -20.41
C VAL A 89 8.91 11.51 -21.46
N GLY A 90 7.98 10.58 -21.24
CA GLY A 90 7.63 9.53 -22.19
C GLY A 90 6.55 9.95 -23.17
N SER A 91 6.16 9.02 -24.04
CA SER A 91 5.07 9.23 -25.00
C SER A 91 3.71 9.46 -24.31
N LYS A 92 3.46 8.74 -23.21
CA LYS A 92 2.20 8.79 -22.44
C LYS A 92 2.32 9.49 -21.09
N SER A 93 3.45 9.29 -20.40
CA SER A 93 3.60 9.70 -19.01
C SER A 93 4.80 10.62 -18.80
N ARG A 94 4.72 11.45 -17.76
CA ARG A 94 5.84 12.29 -17.32
C ARG A 94 5.86 12.41 -15.81
N THR A 95 7.05 12.62 -15.25
CA THR A 95 7.20 13.01 -13.83
C THR A 95 6.74 14.44 -13.64
N VAL A 96 5.99 14.69 -12.56
CA VAL A 96 5.57 16.04 -12.16
C VAL A 96 6.46 16.56 -11.04
N GLY A 97 6.65 15.77 -9.99
CA GLY A 97 7.39 16.20 -8.81
C GLY A 97 7.57 15.08 -7.78
N TRP A 98 8.43 15.32 -6.80
CA TRP A 98 8.47 14.51 -5.59
C TRP A 98 7.28 14.86 -4.71
N VAL A 99 6.58 13.85 -4.18
CA VAL A 99 5.56 14.02 -3.14
C VAL A 99 6.24 14.02 -1.76
N THR A 100 7.15 13.06 -1.55
CA THR A 100 7.86 12.86 -0.28
C THR A 100 9.37 13.03 -0.43
N GLY A 101 10.04 13.10 0.71
CA GLY A 101 11.49 13.14 0.87
C GLY A 101 12.04 14.54 1.18
N PRO A 102 13.33 14.63 1.52
CA PRO A 102 14.02 15.88 1.84
C PRO A 102 14.05 16.89 0.68
N LEU A 103 14.07 16.43 -0.56
CA LEU A 103 14.17 17.25 -1.78
C LEU A 103 12.82 17.50 -2.45
N SER A 104 11.70 17.08 -1.84
CA SER A 104 10.38 17.44 -2.33
C SER A 104 10.03 18.89 -2.03
N ALA A 105 9.09 19.47 -2.78
CA ALA A 105 8.52 20.78 -2.44
C ALA A 105 7.91 20.77 -1.03
N ASN A 106 7.41 19.60 -0.61
CA ASN A 106 6.87 19.36 0.72
C ASN A 106 7.93 19.20 1.81
N ARG A 107 9.22 19.06 1.51
CA ARG A 107 10.33 18.91 2.47
C ARG A 107 9.98 17.97 3.63
N THR A 108 9.47 16.77 3.32
CA THR A 108 8.80 15.95 4.33
C THR A 108 9.74 15.47 5.43
N PHE A 109 11.06 15.46 5.17
CA PHE A 109 12.04 15.15 6.20
C PHE A 109 12.03 16.19 7.33
N SER A 110 12.14 17.48 7.00
CA SER A 110 12.21 18.53 8.01
C SER A 110 10.84 18.88 8.60
N ARG A 111 9.74 18.62 7.88
CA ARG A 111 8.38 18.96 8.31
C ARG A 111 7.65 17.83 9.02
N PHE A 112 7.99 16.57 8.71
CA PHE A 112 7.27 15.39 9.20
C PHE A 112 8.20 14.25 9.64
N GLY A 113 9.52 14.40 9.53
CA GLY A 113 10.46 13.34 9.86
C GLY A 113 10.42 12.18 8.87
N ILE A 114 10.06 12.45 7.61
CA ILE A 114 9.95 11.46 6.53
C ILE A 114 11.08 11.66 5.52
N GLY A 115 12.14 10.86 5.64
CA GLY A 115 13.27 10.80 4.70
C GLY A 115 13.03 9.85 3.54
N GLY A 116 12.29 8.76 3.79
CA GLY A 116 11.83 7.81 2.78
C GLY A 116 10.56 7.09 3.21
N THR A 117 9.69 6.78 2.26
CA THR A 117 8.41 6.09 2.43
C THR A 117 7.89 5.56 1.09
N ASP A 118 6.88 4.70 1.13
CA ASP A 118 6.27 4.09 -0.04
C ASP A 118 4.74 4.18 -0.09
N LEU A 119 4.21 3.80 -1.24
CA LEU A 119 2.82 3.83 -1.69
C LEU A 119 2.25 5.25 -1.81
N GLY A 120 1.58 5.74 -0.77
CA GLY A 120 0.73 6.93 -0.85
C GLY A 120 -0.67 6.60 -1.38
N VAL A 121 -1.32 5.60 -0.78
CA VAL A 121 -2.71 5.20 -1.03
C VAL A 121 -3.62 6.40 -0.79
N ALA A 122 -4.17 6.96 -1.87
CA ALA A 122 -4.88 8.24 -1.85
C ALA A 122 -6.40 8.05 -1.92
N TRP A 123 -7.14 8.82 -1.13
CA TRP A 123 -8.61 8.87 -1.21
C TRP A 123 -9.14 10.23 -0.78
N ASP A 124 -10.29 10.62 -1.31
CA ASP A 124 -11.03 11.81 -0.86
C ASP A 124 -11.70 11.49 0.48
N ASN A 125 -11.53 12.34 1.48
CA ASN A 125 -12.14 12.17 2.79
C ASN A 125 -13.65 12.46 2.84
N GLY A 126 -14.23 12.94 1.74
CA GLY A 126 -15.63 13.35 1.63
C GLY A 126 -15.89 14.77 2.17
N ARG A 127 -14.82 15.51 2.47
CA ARG A 127 -14.86 16.85 3.08
C ARG A 127 -13.88 17.82 2.42
N GLY A 128 -13.47 17.54 1.18
CA GLY A 128 -12.61 18.41 0.38
C GLY A 128 -11.12 18.30 0.67
N GLN A 129 -10.66 17.23 1.33
CA GLN A 129 -9.23 16.92 1.43
C GLN A 129 -8.95 15.52 0.88
N THR A 130 -7.84 15.38 0.17
CA THR A 130 -7.24 14.09 -0.12
C THR A 130 -6.37 13.65 1.06
N LEU A 131 -6.62 12.45 1.55
CA LEU A 131 -5.76 11.76 2.51
C LEU A 131 -4.88 10.77 1.75
N MET A 132 -3.64 10.61 2.19
CA MET A 132 -2.67 9.68 1.62
C MET A 132 -2.02 8.87 2.74
N ALA A 133 -2.25 7.57 2.74
CA ALA A 133 -1.61 6.65 3.68
C ALA A 133 -0.39 6.01 3.03
N PHE A 134 0.74 6.06 3.72
CA PHE A 134 2.00 5.52 3.25
C PHE A 134 2.39 4.28 4.08
N GLY A 135 3.19 3.40 3.50
CA GLY A 135 3.70 2.21 4.17
C GLY A 135 4.94 2.50 5.03
N ASP A 136 5.93 1.62 4.96
CA ASP A 136 7.11 1.71 5.80
C ASP A 136 7.79 3.07 5.63
N THR A 137 8.00 3.78 6.74
CA THR A 137 8.37 5.20 6.72
C THR A 137 9.56 5.47 7.62
N PHE A 138 10.67 5.85 7.01
CA PHE A 138 11.95 6.08 7.66
C PHE A 138 12.23 7.58 7.78
N GLY A 139 12.84 7.97 8.90
CA GLY A 139 13.19 9.35 9.21
C GLY A 139 14.70 9.54 9.18
N ASN A 140 15.26 10.02 10.29
CA ASN A 140 16.70 10.20 10.41
C ASN A 140 17.41 8.84 10.46
N CYS A 141 18.21 8.55 9.44
CA CYS A 141 18.93 7.30 9.29
C CYS A 141 19.98 7.05 10.39
N ASN A 142 20.43 8.11 11.07
CA ASN A 142 21.38 7.98 12.19
C ASN A 142 20.67 7.75 13.54
N ALA A 143 19.35 7.87 13.59
CA ALA A 143 18.57 7.64 14.81
C ALA A 143 18.33 6.14 15.05
N PRO A 144 18.04 5.72 16.30
CA PRO A 144 17.69 4.34 16.60
C PRO A 144 16.54 3.84 15.71
N ARG A 145 16.71 2.65 15.14
CA ARG A 145 15.78 2.04 14.16
C ARG A 145 15.40 2.99 13.01
N GLN A 146 16.27 3.95 12.67
CA GLN A 146 16.09 4.90 11.57
C GLN A 146 14.77 5.71 11.66
N GLN A 147 14.23 5.89 12.87
CA GLN A 147 12.87 6.46 13.09
C GLN A 147 11.79 5.76 12.27
N TRP A 148 11.87 4.45 12.14
CA TRP A 148 10.87 3.69 11.40
C TRP A 148 9.49 3.77 12.07
N ARG A 149 8.49 4.16 11.26
CA ARG A 149 7.06 3.98 11.51
C ARG A 149 6.51 3.08 10.40
N HIS A 150 5.64 2.16 10.74
CA HIS A 150 5.08 1.18 9.82
C HIS A 150 4.13 1.81 8.78
N ASN A 151 3.57 2.96 9.11
CA ASN A 151 2.72 3.76 8.23
C ASN A 151 2.59 5.17 8.77
N VAL A 152 2.31 6.12 7.86
CA VAL A 152 2.00 7.52 8.21
C VAL A 152 0.91 8.07 7.30
N LEU A 153 0.30 9.19 7.71
CA LEU A 153 -0.71 9.90 6.92
C LEU A 153 -0.18 11.28 6.50
N LEU A 154 -0.37 11.65 5.23
CA LEU A 154 -0.36 13.05 4.80
C LEU A 154 -1.76 13.46 4.32
N ARG A 155 -2.11 14.73 4.50
CA ARG A 155 -3.37 15.35 4.03
C ARG A 155 -3.07 16.52 3.13
N THR A 156 -3.94 16.75 2.16
CA THR A 156 -3.85 17.90 1.26
C THR A 156 -5.23 18.31 0.77
N ASP A 157 -5.45 19.60 0.63
CA ASP A 157 -6.58 20.23 -0.07
C ASP A 157 -6.17 20.78 -1.44
N ASP A 158 -4.93 20.49 -1.90
CA ASP A 158 -4.42 20.88 -3.21
C ASP A 158 -5.01 20.01 -4.31
N ASP A 159 -5.75 20.65 -5.21
CA ASP A 159 -6.39 20.03 -6.36
C ASP A 159 -5.63 20.28 -7.68
N ASN A 160 -4.61 21.15 -7.69
CA ASN A 160 -3.86 21.49 -8.89
C ASN A 160 -2.63 20.59 -9.08
N LEU A 161 -2.90 19.32 -9.39
CA LEU A 161 -1.87 18.29 -9.55
C LEU A 161 -0.87 18.57 -10.69
N ALA A 162 -1.17 19.51 -11.59
CA ALA A 162 -0.31 19.86 -12.71
C ALA A 162 0.98 20.59 -12.31
N ASN A 163 1.01 21.23 -11.13
CA ASN A 163 2.17 21.98 -10.62
C ASN A 163 2.95 21.24 -9.52
N GLY A 164 2.52 20.01 -9.18
CA GLY A 164 3.02 19.25 -8.03
C GLY A 164 1.89 18.91 -7.08
N LEU A 165 2.24 18.44 -5.88
CA LEU A 165 1.29 18.22 -4.80
C LEU A 165 1.83 18.92 -3.56
N SER A 166 1.10 19.87 -3.01
CA SER A 166 1.45 20.54 -1.77
C SER A 166 0.75 19.92 -0.55
N VAL A 167 1.48 19.77 0.55
CA VAL A 167 0.97 19.30 1.84
C VAL A 167 1.16 20.43 2.85
N PRO A 168 0.11 20.92 3.53
CA PRO A 168 0.23 21.98 4.54
C PRO A 168 1.01 21.50 5.77
N ASP A 169 1.41 22.40 6.66
CA ASP A 169 2.11 22.00 7.88
C ASP A 169 1.21 21.14 8.78
N GLY A 170 1.82 20.21 9.52
CA GLY A 170 1.13 19.45 10.56
C GLY A 170 0.99 20.29 11.83
N ARG A 171 -0.16 20.17 12.50
CA ARG A 171 -0.45 20.89 13.74
C ARG A 171 -1.10 19.93 14.74
N ALA A 172 -0.55 19.87 15.95
CA ALA A 172 -1.04 18.95 16.97
C ALA A 172 -2.53 19.21 17.27
N GLY A 173 -3.35 18.17 17.18
CA GLY A 173 -4.80 18.23 17.43
C GLY A 173 -5.64 18.83 16.28
N ASP A 174 -5.02 19.34 15.22
CA ASP A 174 -5.73 19.84 14.05
C ASP A 174 -5.94 18.71 13.04
N VAL A 175 -7.17 18.18 13.02
CA VAL A 175 -7.60 17.08 12.15
C VAL A 175 -7.61 17.43 10.65
N THR A 176 -7.41 18.70 10.30
CA THR A 176 -7.31 19.18 8.91
C THR A 176 -5.89 19.53 8.48
N SER A 177 -4.93 19.51 9.41
CA SER A 177 -3.53 19.79 9.11
C SER A 177 -2.85 18.67 8.30
N GLY A 178 -1.68 18.97 7.72
CA GLY A 178 -1.07 18.12 6.70
C GLY A 178 -0.60 16.75 7.16
N SER A 179 -0.56 16.48 8.47
CA SER A 179 -0.28 15.15 9.02
C SER A 179 -0.76 15.04 10.47
N VAL A 180 -0.78 13.83 11.01
CA VAL A 180 -1.05 13.55 12.42
C VAL A 180 0.20 13.91 13.23
N ILE A 181 0.11 14.96 14.06
CA ILE A 181 1.22 15.46 14.89
C ILE A 181 0.90 15.30 16.37
N ALA A 182 1.86 14.76 17.14
CA ALA A 182 1.75 14.72 18.59
C ALA A 182 2.16 16.06 19.24
N PRO A 183 1.54 16.45 20.37
CA PRO A 183 2.01 17.59 21.16
C PRO A 183 3.51 17.47 21.50
N GLY A 184 4.26 18.55 21.27
CA GLY A 184 5.71 18.58 21.51
C GLY A 184 6.58 17.93 20.43
N GLN A 185 5.99 17.40 19.34
CA GLN A 185 6.72 16.82 18.21
C GLN A 185 6.30 17.46 16.86
N PRO A 186 6.42 18.79 16.67
CA PRO A 186 5.82 19.52 15.55
C PRO A 186 6.34 19.12 14.16
N HIS A 187 7.43 18.36 14.10
CA HIS A 187 8.08 17.93 12.86
C HIS A 187 8.11 16.41 12.71
N TYR A 188 7.16 15.70 13.31
CA TYR A 188 7.15 14.24 13.34
C TYR A 188 5.74 13.68 13.14
N ALA A 189 5.50 13.11 11.96
CA ALA A 189 4.28 12.37 11.66
C ALA A 189 4.18 11.12 12.54
N GLN A 190 3.02 10.92 13.13
CA GLN A 190 2.74 9.76 13.98
C GLN A 190 2.42 8.51 13.15
N GLU A 191 2.71 7.35 13.74
CA GLU A 191 2.24 6.06 13.23
C GLU A 191 0.72 5.93 13.44
N LEU A 192 0.00 5.39 12.46
CA LEU A 192 -1.47 5.34 12.48
C LEU A 192 -1.98 4.00 13.03
N ILE A 193 -1.53 2.91 12.40
CA ILE A 193 -1.89 1.53 12.70
C ILE A 193 -0.61 0.85 13.19
N PRO A 194 -0.51 0.48 14.47
CA PRO A 194 0.72 -0.07 15.00
C PRO A 194 0.93 -1.52 14.58
N SER A 195 2.19 -1.92 14.47
CA SER A 195 2.62 -3.32 14.40
C SER A 195 3.40 -3.71 15.65
N VAL A 196 3.46 -5.01 15.94
CA VAL A 196 4.32 -5.55 17.01
C VAL A 196 5.81 -5.25 16.74
N GLY A 197 6.23 -5.11 15.48
CA GLY A 197 7.58 -4.74 15.07
C GLY A 197 8.64 -5.81 15.38
N ILE A 198 8.23 -7.08 15.45
CA ILE A 198 9.09 -8.23 15.74
C ILE A 198 9.18 -9.11 14.49
N SER A 199 10.40 -9.30 13.99
CA SER A 199 10.69 -10.16 12.84
C SER A 199 10.10 -11.57 13.03
N ASN A 200 9.48 -12.11 11.98
CA ASN A 200 8.80 -13.41 11.95
C ASN A 200 7.56 -13.54 12.86
N VAL A 201 7.17 -12.48 13.56
CA VAL A 201 5.89 -12.40 14.29
C VAL A 201 4.97 -11.44 13.54
N GLU A 202 5.36 -10.17 13.48
CA GLU A 202 4.73 -9.12 12.67
C GLU A 202 5.76 -8.00 12.57
N VAL A 203 6.35 -7.85 11.38
CA VAL A 203 7.43 -6.91 11.12
C VAL A 203 6.90 -5.52 10.79
N THR A 204 5.73 -5.42 10.14
CA THR A 204 5.08 -4.15 9.82
C THR A 204 3.60 -4.33 9.49
N THR A 205 2.87 -3.22 9.43
CA THR A 205 1.50 -3.12 8.93
C THR A 205 1.44 -2.07 7.83
N ILE A 206 1.02 -2.46 6.62
CA ILE A 206 1.08 -1.62 5.42
C ILE A 206 -0.33 -1.35 4.88
N PRO A 207 -0.76 -0.08 4.72
CA PRO A 207 -1.98 0.28 4.02
C PRO A 207 -1.95 -0.20 2.57
N THR A 208 -3.04 -0.82 2.11
CA THR A 208 -3.17 -1.33 0.73
C THR A 208 -4.31 -0.67 -0.03
N ALA A 209 -5.43 -0.39 0.64
CA ALA A 209 -6.55 0.37 0.08
C ALA A 209 -7.11 1.34 1.12
N ALA A 210 -7.78 2.39 0.66
CA ALA A 210 -8.50 3.29 1.53
C ALA A 210 -9.72 3.90 0.83
N ILE A 211 -10.74 4.23 1.61
CA ILE A 211 -11.97 4.85 1.12
C ILE A 211 -12.67 5.61 2.26
N SER A 212 -13.39 6.67 1.92
CA SER A 212 -14.35 7.32 2.81
C SER A 212 -15.77 6.87 2.48
N LEU A 213 -16.62 6.59 3.47
CA LEU A 213 -18.02 6.25 3.22
C LEU A 213 -18.93 7.04 4.15
N PRO A 214 -20.18 7.36 3.71
CA PRO A 214 -21.15 8.03 4.56
C PRO A 214 -21.34 7.29 5.89
N TYR A 215 -21.28 8.03 7.00
CA TYR A 215 -21.46 7.49 8.33
C TYR A 215 -22.01 8.58 9.26
N GLY A 216 -23.15 8.30 9.91
CA GLY A 216 -23.89 9.30 10.66
C GLY A 216 -24.22 10.52 9.79
N ASN A 217 -23.81 11.71 10.23
CA ASN A 217 -24.00 12.97 9.51
C ASN A 217 -22.78 13.39 8.68
N GLY A 218 -21.78 12.52 8.50
CA GLY A 218 -20.53 12.84 7.82
C GLY A 218 -19.93 11.64 7.12
N PHE A 219 -18.60 11.54 7.16
CA PHE A 219 -17.84 10.48 6.50
C PHE A 219 -16.88 9.83 7.49
N ARG A 220 -16.89 8.50 7.51
CA ARG A 220 -15.89 7.68 8.19
C ARG A 220 -14.82 7.25 7.20
N GLN A 221 -13.57 7.29 7.62
CA GLN A 221 -12.42 6.87 6.81
C GLN A 221 -12.11 5.41 7.11
N TYR A 222 -11.75 4.64 6.08
CA TYR A 222 -11.39 3.24 6.20
C TYR A 222 -10.07 2.99 5.48
N ILE A 223 -9.18 2.22 6.11
CA ILE A 223 -7.96 1.68 5.52
C ILE A 223 -8.04 0.17 5.59
N ASN A 224 -7.88 -0.50 4.45
CA ASN A 224 -7.53 -1.90 4.41
C ASN A 224 -6.00 -2.02 4.46
N TYR A 225 -5.47 -2.79 5.38
CA TYR A 225 -4.04 -2.97 5.57
C TYR A 225 -3.67 -4.45 5.68
N MET A 226 -2.42 -4.75 5.36
CA MET A 226 -1.83 -6.07 5.57
C MET A 226 -0.93 -6.06 6.80
N SER A 227 -1.01 -7.12 7.61
CA SER A 227 -0.03 -7.45 8.65
C SER A 227 1.05 -8.33 8.03
N VAL A 228 2.28 -7.83 7.93
CA VAL A 228 3.40 -8.56 7.32
C VAL A 228 4.15 -9.31 8.41
N ARG A 229 4.30 -10.62 8.24
CA ARG A 229 5.06 -11.49 9.15
C ARG A 229 6.57 -11.41 8.88
N SER A 230 6.94 -11.50 7.60
CA SER A 230 8.34 -11.60 7.17
C SER A 230 8.50 -11.19 5.71
N TRP A 231 9.59 -10.49 5.41
CA TRP A 231 10.04 -10.19 4.06
C TRP A 231 10.85 -11.35 3.48
N GLY A 232 10.68 -11.63 2.19
CA GLY A 232 11.44 -12.59 1.40
C GLY A 232 12.32 -11.90 0.35
N SER A 233 12.57 -12.58 -0.77
CA SER A 233 13.17 -11.92 -1.96
C SER A 233 12.31 -10.78 -2.47
N PRO A 234 12.84 -9.82 -3.25
CA PRO A 234 12.04 -8.72 -3.82
C PRO A 234 10.72 -9.20 -4.44
N GLY A 235 9.63 -8.53 -4.08
CA GLY A 235 8.26 -8.90 -4.49
C GLY A 235 7.63 -10.07 -3.70
N ASN A 236 8.36 -10.69 -2.77
CA ASN A 236 7.90 -11.81 -1.94
C ASN A 236 7.90 -11.42 -0.46
N TRP A 237 6.76 -11.60 0.20
CA TRP A 237 6.62 -11.48 1.65
C TRP A 237 5.49 -12.40 2.10
N ILE A 238 5.41 -12.66 3.40
CA ILE A 238 4.32 -13.44 3.98
C ILE A 238 3.53 -12.55 4.92
N THR A 239 2.20 -12.53 4.78
CA THR A 239 1.30 -11.83 5.69
C THR A 239 0.76 -12.78 6.76
N ASN A 240 0.43 -12.23 7.94
CA ASN A 240 -0.39 -12.93 8.92
C ASN A 240 -1.87 -12.83 8.55
N PHE A 241 -2.32 -11.65 8.14
CA PHE A 241 -3.70 -11.35 7.78
C PHE A 241 -3.80 -10.01 7.03
N SER A 242 -4.96 -9.75 6.44
CA SER A 242 -5.44 -8.40 6.13
C SER A 242 -6.60 -8.01 7.05
N ALA A 243 -6.80 -6.71 7.27
CA ALA A 243 -7.87 -6.19 8.11
C ALA A 243 -8.25 -4.76 7.70
N ILE A 244 -9.39 -4.29 8.21
CA ILE A 244 -9.89 -2.93 8.00
C ILE A 244 -9.76 -2.16 9.31
N ALA A 245 -9.10 -1.00 9.27
CA ALA A 245 -9.13 -0.01 10.32
C ALA A 245 -10.01 1.17 9.90
N HIS A 246 -10.70 1.78 10.87
CA HIS A 246 -11.54 2.96 10.62
C HIS A 246 -11.12 4.15 11.49
N SER A 247 -11.47 5.35 11.01
CA SER A 247 -11.24 6.62 11.69
C SER A 247 -12.45 7.56 11.53
N ASP A 248 -12.88 8.14 12.66
CA ASP A 248 -13.99 9.09 12.76
C ASP A 248 -13.54 10.56 12.86
N ASP A 249 -12.24 10.79 12.94
CA ASP A 249 -11.62 12.09 13.21
C ASP A 249 -10.64 12.49 12.09
N ASN A 250 -11.04 12.20 10.85
CA ASN A 250 -10.29 12.52 9.63
C ASN A 250 -8.88 11.92 9.61
N GLY A 251 -8.73 10.68 10.08
CA GLY A 251 -7.47 9.95 10.10
C GLY A 251 -6.54 10.29 11.26
N GLN A 252 -7.03 10.98 12.30
CA GLN A 252 -6.22 11.36 13.46
C GLN A 252 -6.01 10.17 14.42
N THR A 253 -7.03 9.32 14.60
CA THR A 253 -6.95 8.06 15.33
C THR A 253 -7.59 6.92 14.53
N TRP A 254 -7.09 5.71 14.73
CA TRP A 254 -7.49 4.53 13.97
C TRP A 254 -7.80 3.35 14.89
N VAL A 255 -8.87 2.63 14.56
CA VAL A 255 -9.29 1.41 15.26
C VAL A 255 -9.41 0.28 14.26
N THR A 256 -8.61 -0.78 14.44
CA THR A 256 -8.76 -2.02 13.68
C THR A 256 -10.06 -2.71 14.08
N ASP A 257 -10.91 -2.97 13.10
CA ASP A 257 -12.09 -3.78 13.31
C ASP A 257 -11.70 -5.26 13.30
N GLN A 258 -11.78 -5.88 14.47
CA GLN A 258 -11.44 -7.29 14.63
C GLN A 258 -12.33 -8.19 13.78
N ASP A 259 -13.53 -7.71 13.44
CA ASP A 259 -14.49 -8.42 12.63
C ASP A 259 -14.23 -8.35 11.11
N THR A 260 -13.09 -7.79 10.73
CA THR A 260 -12.64 -7.75 9.34
C THR A 260 -11.32 -8.49 9.11
N ILE A 261 -10.73 -9.10 10.15
CA ILE A 261 -9.48 -9.85 10.03
C ILE A 261 -9.68 -11.09 9.16
N LEU A 262 -8.91 -11.18 8.07
CA LEU A 262 -8.80 -12.31 7.16
C LEU A 262 -7.44 -12.97 7.33
N ILE A 263 -7.38 -13.98 8.21
CA ILE A 263 -6.15 -14.75 8.50
C ILE A 263 -5.65 -15.44 7.24
N ASN A 264 -4.37 -15.24 6.90
CA ASN A 264 -3.71 -15.87 5.79
C ASN A 264 -3.13 -17.22 6.21
N ALA A 265 -3.92 -18.27 6.04
CA ALA A 265 -3.47 -19.64 6.26
C ALA A 265 -3.96 -20.55 5.13
N PRO A 266 -3.14 -21.52 4.69
CA PRO A 266 -3.51 -22.46 3.62
C PRO A 266 -4.44 -23.58 4.14
N VAL A 267 -5.46 -23.23 4.93
CA VAL A 267 -6.40 -24.16 5.55
C VAL A 267 -7.76 -23.49 5.73
N SER A 268 -8.84 -24.28 5.62
CA SER A 268 -10.16 -23.90 6.11
C SER A 268 -10.43 -24.54 7.47
N LEU A 269 -10.65 -23.72 8.49
CA LEU A 269 -10.82 -24.15 9.88
C LEU A 269 -11.90 -23.31 10.57
N ARG A 270 -12.93 -23.98 11.06
CA ARG A 270 -13.90 -23.36 11.98
C ARG A 270 -13.23 -23.14 13.33
N LEU A 271 -13.24 -21.90 13.81
CA LEU A 271 -12.76 -21.55 15.14
C LEU A 271 -13.88 -21.71 16.19
N PRO A 272 -13.55 -22.00 17.46
CA PRO A 272 -14.54 -22.09 18.53
C PRO A 272 -15.29 -20.76 18.76
N GLY A 273 -16.50 -20.80 19.31
CA GLY A 273 -17.23 -19.59 19.71
C GLY A 273 -17.64 -18.70 18.53
N GLU A 274 -17.59 -17.37 18.74
CA GLU A 274 -18.02 -16.34 17.79
C GLU A 274 -16.88 -15.87 16.87
N PHE A 275 -15.74 -16.54 16.86
CA PHE A 275 -14.66 -16.20 15.95
C PHE A 275 -15.04 -16.55 14.51
N ARG A 276 -14.75 -15.65 13.56
CA ARG A 276 -14.87 -15.96 12.14
C ARG A 276 -13.98 -17.16 11.77
N PRO A 277 -14.44 -18.00 10.83
CA PRO A 277 -13.63 -19.10 10.35
C PRO A 277 -12.38 -18.58 9.64
N VAL A 278 -11.31 -19.38 9.68
CA VAL A 278 -10.19 -19.21 8.77
C VAL A 278 -10.57 -19.93 7.50
N GLU A 279 -10.53 -19.24 6.36
CA GLU A 279 -10.81 -19.86 5.06
C GLU A 279 -9.58 -19.78 4.18
N PHE A 280 -9.32 -20.84 3.40
CA PHE A 280 -8.21 -20.85 2.43
C PHE A 280 -8.26 -19.62 1.50
N ASN A 281 -9.48 -19.21 1.12
CA ASN A 281 -9.72 -18.08 0.24
C ASN A 281 -9.46 -16.70 0.87
N ASN A 282 -9.23 -16.61 2.19
CA ASN A 282 -8.73 -15.38 2.82
C ASN A 282 -7.40 -14.94 2.18
N GLY A 283 -6.57 -15.91 1.77
CA GLY A 283 -5.31 -15.66 1.07
C GLY A 283 -5.47 -14.94 -0.27
N LYS A 284 -6.68 -14.79 -0.82
CA LYS A 284 -6.96 -14.05 -2.07
C LYS A 284 -7.14 -12.54 -1.85
N PHE A 285 -7.25 -12.07 -0.60
CA PHE A 285 -7.59 -10.67 -0.25
C PHE A 285 -6.59 -10.06 0.76
N GLN A 286 -5.31 -10.37 0.61
CA GLN A 286 -4.26 -9.91 1.52
C GLN A 286 -3.76 -8.50 1.19
N GLN A 287 -3.78 -8.11 -0.09
CA GLN A 287 -3.67 -6.72 -0.51
C GLN A 287 -4.92 -6.35 -1.28
N ASN A 288 -5.31 -5.08 -1.24
CA ASN A 288 -6.61 -4.68 -1.71
C ASN A 288 -6.56 -3.38 -2.52
N ALA A 289 -7.61 -3.15 -3.31
CA ALA A 289 -7.97 -1.84 -3.86
C ALA A 289 -9.49 -1.65 -3.83
N TYR A 290 -9.93 -0.47 -3.41
CA TYR A 290 -11.36 -0.12 -3.40
C TYR A 290 -11.72 0.76 -4.59
N VAL A 291 -12.89 0.52 -5.17
CA VAL A 291 -13.50 1.42 -6.16
C VAL A 291 -15.01 1.48 -5.94
N ARG A 292 -15.59 2.68 -6.02
CA ARG A 292 -17.04 2.84 -6.04
C ARG A 292 -17.57 2.44 -7.41
N GLY A 293 -18.71 1.77 -7.46
CA GLY A 293 -19.33 1.43 -8.73
C GLY A 293 -19.72 2.67 -9.54
N ARG A 294 -19.85 2.48 -10.85
CA ARG A 294 -20.11 3.54 -11.83
C ARG A 294 -21.39 4.31 -11.47
N PRO A 295 -21.33 5.64 -11.31
CA PRO A 295 -22.52 6.45 -11.07
C PRO A 295 -23.57 6.29 -12.17
N GLY A 296 -24.85 6.25 -11.77
CA GLY A 296 -25.98 6.17 -12.70
C GLY A 296 -26.23 4.76 -13.28
N THR A 297 -25.55 3.72 -12.79
CA THR A 297 -25.83 2.32 -13.12
C THR A 297 -26.15 1.53 -11.84
N PRO A 298 -26.66 0.28 -11.94
CA PRO A 298 -26.83 -0.58 -10.76
C PRO A 298 -25.53 -0.88 -10.00
N GLU A 299 -24.36 -0.62 -10.59
CA GLU A 299 -23.07 -0.78 -9.92
C GLU A 299 -22.88 0.26 -8.81
N ALA A 300 -23.52 1.44 -8.93
CA ALA A 300 -23.41 2.55 -7.97
C ALA A 300 -23.84 2.19 -6.54
N ASP A 301 -24.63 1.13 -6.37
CA ASP A 301 -25.07 0.64 -5.07
C ASP A 301 -23.95 -0.07 -4.28
N TYR A 302 -22.83 -0.36 -4.94
CA TYR A 302 -21.74 -1.16 -4.39
C TYR A 302 -20.41 -0.42 -4.34
N VAL A 303 -19.60 -0.81 -3.36
CA VAL A 303 -18.14 -0.68 -3.39
C VAL A 303 -17.58 -2.04 -3.82
N TYR A 304 -16.59 -2.01 -4.70
CA TYR A 304 -15.88 -3.18 -5.16
C TYR A 304 -14.49 -3.22 -4.52
N GLN A 305 -14.10 -4.40 -4.03
CA GLN A 305 -12.79 -4.70 -3.47
C GLN A 305 -12.07 -5.69 -4.38
N TYR A 306 -11.02 -5.23 -5.03
CA TYR A 306 -10.07 -6.12 -5.67
C TYR A 306 -9.14 -6.65 -4.58
N GLY A 307 -8.94 -7.96 -4.56
CA GLY A 307 -8.01 -8.63 -3.66
C GLY A 307 -6.89 -9.30 -4.43
N THR A 308 -5.67 -9.28 -3.88
CA THR A 308 -4.58 -10.15 -4.32
C THR A 308 -3.96 -10.91 -3.13
N PRO A 309 -3.27 -12.02 -3.39
CA PRO A 309 -2.41 -12.65 -2.39
C PRO A 309 -1.28 -11.75 -1.90
N ASN A 310 -0.58 -12.17 -0.85
CA ASN A 310 0.67 -11.54 -0.43
C ASN A 310 1.72 -11.65 -1.56
N GLY A 311 2.57 -10.62 -1.69
CA GLY A 311 3.55 -10.54 -2.76
C GLY A 311 3.01 -9.97 -4.07
N ARG A 312 3.80 -10.04 -5.13
CA ARG A 312 3.50 -9.40 -6.44
C ARG A 312 3.23 -10.35 -7.59
N PHE A 313 3.04 -11.63 -7.28
CA PHE A 313 2.99 -12.70 -8.27
C PHE A 313 1.63 -13.37 -8.39
N GLY A 314 0.64 -12.91 -7.62
CA GLY A 314 -0.71 -13.47 -7.60
C GLY A 314 -1.62 -12.89 -8.69
N ALA A 315 -2.82 -13.44 -8.80
CA ALA A 315 -3.91 -12.92 -9.62
C ALA A 315 -4.81 -11.97 -8.80
N ALA A 316 -5.65 -11.19 -9.47
CA ALA A 316 -6.69 -10.39 -8.81
C ALA A 316 -8.03 -11.13 -8.76
N PHE A 317 -8.68 -11.04 -7.60
CA PHE A 317 -10.02 -11.51 -7.30
C PHE A 317 -10.91 -10.32 -6.94
N LEU A 318 -12.23 -10.51 -6.92
CA LEU A 318 -13.18 -9.43 -6.74
C LEU A 318 -14.25 -9.80 -5.70
N ALA A 319 -14.48 -8.87 -4.78
CA ALA A 319 -15.63 -8.84 -3.90
C ALA A 319 -16.40 -7.53 -4.10
N ARG A 320 -17.66 -7.48 -3.68
CA ARG A 320 -18.46 -6.26 -3.58
C ARG A 320 -19.31 -6.28 -2.31
N PHE A 321 -19.66 -5.09 -1.85
CA PHE A 321 -20.51 -4.88 -0.68
C PHE A 321 -21.20 -3.53 -0.80
N LYS A 322 -22.32 -3.34 -0.09
CA LYS A 322 -22.93 -2.01 -0.02
C LYS A 322 -22.09 -1.10 0.89
N PRO A 323 -22.03 0.22 0.65
CA PRO A 323 -21.26 1.15 1.48
C PRO A 323 -21.42 1.00 2.99
N ALA A 324 -22.63 0.70 3.48
CA ALA A 324 -22.91 0.54 4.92
C ALA A 324 -22.30 -0.73 5.52
N ASP A 325 -21.95 -1.71 4.68
CA ASP A 325 -21.60 -3.06 5.09
C ASP A 325 -20.08 -3.32 5.09
N ILE A 326 -19.22 -2.31 4.89
CA ILE A 326 -17.75 -2.47 4.80
C ILE A 326 -17.12 -3.19 6.00
N LEU A 327 -17.74 -3.13 7.19
CA LEU A 327 -17.26 -3.83 8.39
C LEU A 327 -17.99 -5.18 8.64
N THR A 328 -18.95 -5.54 7.79
CA THR A 328 -19.79 -6.74 7.92
C THR A 328 -19.46 -7.73 6.81
N LEU A 329 -18.39 -8.49 6.97
CA LEU A 329 -17.90 -9.39 5.91
C LEU A 329 -18.92 -10.46 5.48
N ASP A 330 -19.87 -10.84 6.34
CA ASP A 330 -20.96 -11.78 5.99
C ASP A 330 -21.96 -11.21 4.98
N ALA A 331 -21.92 -9.89 4.72
CA ALA A 331 -22.74 -9.22 3.70
C ALA A 331 -22.00 -9.06 2.35
N TYR A 332 -20.78 -9.57 2.23
CA TYR A 332 -19.99 -9.47 1.03
C TYR A 332 -20.43 -10.50 -0.01
N GLU A 333 -20.39 -10.08 -1.27
CA GLU A 333 -20.56 -10.97 -2.41
C GLU A 333 -19.21 -11.08 -3.16
N TYR A 334 -18.86 -12.29 -3.58
CA TYR A 334 -17.60 -12.62 -4.23
C TYR A 334 -17.83 -13.08 -5.67
N TRP A 335 -17.02 -12.62 -6.60
CA TRP A 335 -17.13 -13.03 -8.00
C TRP A 335 -16.62 -14.47 -8.17
N ALA A 336 -17.50 -15.38 -8.61
CA ALA A 336 -17.19 -16.79 -8.83
C ALA A 336 -17.10 -17.17 -10.32
N GLY A 337 -16.92 -16.18 -11.20
CA GLY A 337 -16.81 -16.35 -12.64
C GLY A 337 -18.16 -16.30 -13.36
N LYS A 338 -18.13 -16.10 -14.68
CA LYS A 338 -19.32 -15.82 -15.51
C LYS A 338 -20.42 -16.88 -15.43
N SER A 339 -20.07 -18.16 -15.22
CA SER A 339 -21.03 -19.25 -15.13
C SER A 339 -21.75 -19.32 -13.78
N ARG A 340 -21.11 -18.85 -12.70
CA ARG A 340 -21.63 -18.91 -11.32
C ARG A 340 -22.17 -17.56 -10.84
N GLY A 341 -21.64 -16.46 -11.36
CA GLY A 341 -21.99 -15.11 -10.93
C GLY A 341 -21.39 -14.77 -9.57
N TRP A 342 -22.14 -13.99 -8.78
CA TRP A 342 -21.77 -13.61 -7.42
C TRP A 342 -22.21 -14.69 -6.43
N VAL A 343 -21.34 -15.03 -5.48
CA VAL A 343 -21.61 -15.93 -4.34
C VAL A 343 -21.49 -15.16 -3.03
N ASP A 344 -22.22 -15.54 -2.00
CA ASP A 344 -22.32 -14.85 -0.70
C ASP A 344 -21.34 -15.37 0.37
N ASP A 345 -20.44 -16.27 -0.01
CA ASP A 345 -19.45 -16.86 0.89
C ASP A 345 -18.06 -16.89 0.22
N ILE A 346 -17.05 -16.39 0.93
CA ILE A 346 -15.66 -16.40 0.48
C ILE A 346 -15.17 -17.83 0.24
N ALA A 347 -15.65 -18.82 1.00
CA ALA A 347 -15.31 -20.24 0.81
C ALA A 347 -15.83 -20.79 -0.52
N ALA A 348 -16.86 -20.20 -1.10
CA ALA A 348 -17.45 -20.63 -2.37
C ALA A 348 -16.70 -20.09 -3.62
N ILE A 349 -15.66 -19.27 -3.45
CA ILE A 349 -14.81 -18.84 -4.57
C ILE A 349 -14.08 -20.05 -5.15
N PRO A 350 -14.32 -20.41 -6.43
CA PRO A 350 -13.71 -21.58 -7.05
C PRO A 350 -12.20 -21.41 -7.28
N ASP A 351 -11.46 -22.51 -7.12
CA ASP A 351 -10.02 -22.60 -7.41
C ASP A 351 -9.69 -23.10 -8.83
N ASP A 352 -10.71 -23.29 -9.67
CA ASP A 352 -10.58 -23.68 -11.08
C ASP A 352 -10.09 -22.53 -12.00
N GLY A 353 -9.78 -21.37 -11.43
CA GLY A 353 -9.35 -20.16 -12.12
C GLY A 353 -10.47 -19.30 -12.71
N SER A 354 -11.74 -19.74 -12.64
CA SER A 354 -12.88 -18.99 -13.21
C SER A 354 -13.20 -17.69 -12.48
N ALA A 355 -12.82 -17.56 -11.20
CA ALA A 355 -13.02 -16.37 -10.37
C ALA A 355 -11.97 -15.26 -10.59
N VAL A 356 -10.92 -15.53 -11.36
CA VAL A 356 -9.84 -14.56 -11.62
C VAL A 356 -10.37 -13.44 -12.54
N VAL A 357 -10.31 -12.19 -12.08
CA VAL A 357 -10.69 -11.01 -12.89
C VAL A 357 -9.51 -10.43 -13.67
N VAL A 358 -8.30 -10.51 -13.11
CA VAL A 358 -7.04 -10.16 -13.80
C VAL A 358 -6.01 -11.26 -13.53
N ARG A 359 -5.47 -11.82 -14.62
CA ARG A 359 -4.46 -12.88 -14.54
C ARG A 359 -3.16 -12.35 -13.94
N GLN A 360 -2.51 -13.19 -13.16
CA GLN A 360 -1.18 -12.94 -12.61
C GLN A 360 -0.14 -12.60 -13.69
N PRO A 361 0.91 -11.83 -13.35
CA PRO A 361 1.11 -11.17 -12.06
C PRO A 361 0.26 -9.89 -11.93
N VAL A 362 -0.26 -9.67 -10.73
CA VAL A 362 -0.84 -8.39 -10.26
C VAL A 362 -0.07 -8.00 -8.99
N THR A 363 0.36 -6.75 -8.94
CA THR A 363 1.16 -6.19 -7.84
C THR A 363 0.29 -5.41 -6.85
N GLU A 364 0.87 -4.49 -6.08
CA GLU A 364 0.13 -3.38 -5.47
C GLU A 364 -0.60 -2.62 -6.59
N LEU A 365 -1.90 -2.40 -6.42
CA LEU A 365 -2.77 -1.85 -7.46
C LEU A 365 -3.67 -0.73 -6.94
N SER A 366 -4.15 0.10 -7.86
CA SER A 366 -5.29 1.00 -7.63
C SER A 366 -6.30 0.87 -8.76
N VAL A 367 -7.59 1.07 -8.44
CA VAL A 367 -8.69 0.98 -9.40
C VAL A 367 -9.61 2.18 -9.24
N ALA A 368 -10.03 2.78 -10.35
CA ALA A 368 -10.95 3.90 -10.36
C ALA A 368 -11.87 3.85 -11.59
N TRP A 369 -13.07 4.41 -11.48
CA TRP A 369 -13.87 4.75 -12.66
C TRP A 369 -13.34 6.05 -13.27
N SER A 370 -13.09 6.07 -14.58
CA SER A 370 -12.75 7.28 -15.33
C SER A 370 -13.96 7.72 -16.16
N PRO A 371 -14.63 8.83 -15.79
CA PRO A 371 -15.66 9.42 -16.64
C PRO A 371 -15.11 9.87 -18.00
N TYR A 372 -13.83 10.26 -18.08
CA TYR A 372 -13.19 10.64 -19.35
C TYR A 372 -13.13 9.49 -20.37
N LEU A 373 -12.81 8.27 -19.92
CA LEU A 373 -12.77 7.10 -20.79
C LEU A 373 -14.11 6.35 -20.85
N GLU A 374 -15.04 6.65 -19.93
CA GLU A 374 -16.18 5.80 -19.60
C GLU A 374 -15.78 4.33 -19.37
N LYS A 375 -14.71 4.12 -18.60
CA LYS A 375 -14.19 2.79 -18.23
C LYS A 375 -13.70 2.77 -16.80
N TYR A 376 -13.74 1.60 -16.18
CA TYR A 376 -12.86 1.31 -15.04
C TYR A 376 -11.42 1.27 -15.54
N VAL A 377 -10.51 1.84 -14.75
CA VAL A 377 -9.07 1.90 -14.98
C VAL A 377 -8.38 1.23 -13.80
N MET A 378 -7.44 0.34 -14.08
CA MET A 378 -6.59 -0.31 -13.08
C MET A 378 -5.13 0.00 -13.39
N LEU A 379 -4.38 0.43 -12.37
CA LEU A 379 -2.94 0.58 -12.43
C LEU A 379 -2.28 -0.47 -11.53
N ASP A 380 -1.23 -1.10 -12.03
CA ASP A 380 -0.32 -2.00 -11.30
C ASP A 380 1.06 -1.98 -11.95
N GLY A 381 2.07 -2.55 -11.30
CA GLY A 381 3.40 -2.77 -11.87
C GLY A 381 4.53 -2.85 -10.85
N ASP A 382 5.62 -3.53 -11.24
CA ASP A 382 6.86 -3.68 -10.48
C ASP A 382 8.07 -3.40 -11.38
N ASN A 383 8.71 -2.26 -11.16
CA ASN A 383 9.74 -1.62 -11.99
C ASN A 383 9.22 -0.97 -13.29
N ASP A 384 7.94 -1.13 -13.58
CA ASP A 384 7.15 -0.45 -14.60
C ASP A 384 5.77 -0.11 -14.04
N ILE A 385 4.97 0.63 -14.81
CA ILE A 385 3.55 0.85 -14.52
C ILE A 385 2.75 0.51 -15.76
N THR A 386 1.75 -0.34 -15.59
CA THR A 386 0.79 -0.71 -16.63
C THR A 386 -0.61 -0.23 -16.31
N LEU A 387 -1.42 -0.09 -17.35
CA LEU A 387 -2.81 0.34 -17.28
C LEU A 387 -3.69 -0.70 -17.97
N ARG A 388 -4.80 -1.04 -17.33
CA ARG A 388 -5.88 -1.85 -17.90
C ARG A 388 -7.19 -1.10 -17.86
N THR A 389 -8.10 -1.40 -18.79
CA THR A 389 -9.46 -0.85 -18.77
C THR A 389 -10.52 -1.96 -18.84
N ALA A 390 -11.69 -1.70 -18.28
CA ALA A 390 -12.86 -2.58 -18.36
C ALA A 390 -14.17 -1.78 -18.36
N ASP A 391 -15.22 -2.38 -18.94
CA ASP A 391 -16.59 -1.85 -18.90
C ASP A 391 -17.28 -2.11 -17.55
N HIS A 392 -16.97 -3.25 -16.94
CA HIS A 392 -17.53 -3.70 -15.67
C HIS A 392 -16.39 -4.05 -14.69
N PRO A 393 -16.63 -4.02 -13.38
CA PRO A 393 -15.63 -4.36 -12.37
C PRO A 393 -15.02 -5.77 -12.55
N GLU A 394 -15.85 -6.77 -12.84
CA GLU A 394 -15.42 -8.14 -13.10
C GLU A 394 -14.71 -8.33 -14.45
N GLY A 395 -14.67 -7.29 -15.30
CA GLY A 395 -14.09 -7.32 -16.62
C GLY A 395 -15.10 -7.57 -17.76
N PRO A 396 -14.65 -8.06 -18.93
CA PRO A 396 -13.28 -8.46 -19.22
C PRO A 396 -12.31 -7.27 -19.20
N TRP A 397 -11.20 -7.42 -18.48
CA TRP A 397 -10.13 -6.44 -18.45
C TRP A 397 -9.28 -6.50 -19.72
N SER A 398 -8.84 -5.35 -20.23
CA SER A 398 -7.94 -5.26 -21.37
C SER A 398 -6.59 -5.94 -21.08
N ALA A 399 -5.85 -6.26 -22.15
CA ALA A 399 -4.41 -6.51 -22.03
C ALA A 399 -3.72 -5.30 -21.37
N PRO A 400 -2.63 -5.52 -20.59
CA PRO A 400 -1.94 -4.42 -19.93
C PRO A 400 -1.24 -3.55 -20.96
N LYS A 401 -1.39 -2.23 -20.84
CA LYS A 401 -0.66 -1.24 -21.62
C LYS A 401 0.38 -0.57 -20.74
N THR A 402 1.65 -0.68 -21.09
CA THR A 402 2.72 0.01 -20.35
C THR A 402 2.61 1.52 -20.50
N ILE A 403 2.47 2.24 -19.39
CA ILE A 403 2.41 3.71 -19.33
C ILE A 403 3.70 4.31 -18.75
N VAL A 404 4.46 3.56 -17.96
CA VAL A 404 5.84 3.88 -17.56
C VAL A 404 6.68 2.64 -17.82
N PRO A 405 7.66 2.67 -18.74
CA PRO A 405 8.45 1.51 -19.11
C PRO A 405 9.50 1.16 -18.06
N ARG A 406 9.89 -0.12 -18.03
CA ARG A 406 11.00 -0.60 -17.20
C ARG A 406 12.28 0.17 -17.46
N GLY A 407 13.04 0.38 -16.39
CA GLY A 407 14.33 1.09 -16.44
C GLY A 407 14.25 2.61 -16.58
N ALA A 408 13.08 3.19 -16.87
CA ALA A 408 12.95 4.66 -16.95
C ALA A 408 12.99 5.31 -15.56
N LEU A 409 12.14 4.84 -14.65
CA LEU A 409 12.05 5.35 -13.28
C LEU A 409 12.28 4.28 -12.21
N VAL A 410 12.04 3.00 -12.54
CA VAL A 410 12.14 1.85 -11.62
C VAL A 410 11.22 2.07 -10.41
N VAL A 411 9.91 2.05 -10.70
CA VAL A 411 8.83 2.41 -9.77
C VAL A 411 7.85 1.26 -9.55
N TYR A 412 7.07 1.32 -8.47
CA TYR A 412 6.04 0.37 -8.09
C TYR A 412 4.90 1.05 -7.32
N GLY A 413 3.83 0.31 -7.02
CA GLY A 413 2.71 0.79 -6.20
C GLY A 413 2.02 2.05 -6.74
N PRO A 414 1.48 2.03 -7.98
CA PRO A 414 0.76 3.18 -8.52
C PRO A 414 -0.56 3.42 -7.77
N MET A 415 -0.65 4.53 -7.04
CA MET A 415 -1.85 4.93 -6.31
C MET A 415 -2.48 6.18 -6.94
N MET A 416 -3.59 6.00 -7.66
CA MET A 416 -4.30 7.11 -8.32
C MET A 416 -4.79 8.17 -7.32
N LEU A 417 -4.59 9.44 -7.63
CA LEU A 417 -5.15 10.53 -6.84
C LEU A 417 -6.62 10.74 -7.20
N PRO A 418 -7.53 10.84 -6.22
CA PRO A 418 -8.98 10.94 -6.46
C PRO A 418 -9.34 12.18 -7.29
N ASN A 419 -8.66 13.30 -7.06
CA ASN A 419 -8.89 14.58 -7.77
C ASN A 419 -8.20 14.65 -9.14
N SER A 420 -7.70 13.52 -9.67
CA SER A 420 -7.19 13.47 -11.04
C SER A 420 -8.27 13.93 -12.03
N PRO A 421 -7.98 14.87 -12.95
CA PRO A 421 -8.96 15.36 -13.93
C PRO A 421 -9.65 14.24 -14.73
N ALA A 422 -8.92 13.17 -15.09
CA ALA A 422 -9.51 12.01 -15.79
C ALA A 422 -10.49 11.18 -14.96
N LEU A 423 -10.43 11.27 -13.63
CA LEU A 423 -11.34 10.60 -12.70
C LEU A 423 -12.52 11.49 -12.29
N GLN A 424 -12.37 12.82 -12.45
CA GLN A 424 -13.45 13.79 -12.29
C GLN A 424 -14.23 14.03 -13.59
N GLY A 425 -13.63 13.71 -14.74
CA GLY A 425 -14.22 13.93 -16.07
C GLY A 425 -13.82 15.25 -16.74
N ASP A 426 -12.93 16.01 -16.12
CA ASP A 426 -12.55 17.36 -16.58
C ASP A 426 -11.55 17.36 -17.74
N SER A 427 -10.67 16.36 -17.80
CA SER A 427 -9.71 16.22 -18.91
C SER A 427 -9.14 14.81 -19.01
N LYS A 428 -8.23 14.61 -19.97
CA LYS A 428 -7.52 13.34 -20.22
C LYS A 428 -6.43 12.99 -19.21
N ASP A 429 -6.15 13.86 -18.25
CA ASP A 429 -4.96 13.74 -17.41
C ASP A 429 -5.24 12.93 -16.15
N LEU A 430 -4.55 11.80 -16.02
CA LEU A 430 -4.53 10.96 -14.82
C LEU A 430 -3.26 11.23 -14.02
N TYR A 431 -3.40 11.46 -12.72
CA TYR A 431 -2.28 11.64 -11.80
C TYR A 431 -2.27 10.51 -10.76
N PHE A 432 -1.09 10.00 -10.46
CA PHE A 432 -0.92 8.95 -9.47
C PHE A 432 0.42 9.08 -8.76
N ASN A 433 0.43 8.65 -7.50
CA ASN A 433 1.62 8.42 -6.73
C ASN A 433 2.29 7.14 -7.21
N ALA A 434 3.61 7.12 -7.32
CA ALA A 434 4.38 5.91 -7.58
C ALA A 434 5.65 5.91 -6.73
N SER A 435 5.93 4.78 -6.09
CA SER A 435 7.09 4.62 -5.21
C SER A 435 8.31 4.27 -6.04
N ARG A 436 9.45 4.88 -5.73
CA ARG A 436 10.72 4.56 -6.38
C ARG A 436 11.59 3.71 -5.47
N TRP A 437 12.19 2.66 -6.01
CA TRP A 437 12.99 1.71 -5.24
C TRP A 437 14.27 2.31 -4.64
N SER A 438 15.06 2.99 -5.46
CA SER A 438 16.45 3.34 -5.12
C SER A 438 16.57 4.38 -4.00
N ASP A 439 15.62 5.30 -3.91
CA ASP A 439 15.58 6.35 -2.89
C ASP A 439 14.41 6.20 -1.92
N TYR A 440 13.58 5.17 -2.13
CA TYR A 440 12.43 4.84 -1.29
C TYR A 440 11.57 6.08 -1.02
N ASN A 441 11.16 6.77 -2.08
CA ASN A 441 10.33 7.97 -2.01
C ASN A 441 9.24 7.94 -3.09
N VAL A 442 8.19 8.74 -2.86
CA VAL A 442 7.00 8.77 -3.71
C VAL A 442 7.05 9.94 -4.69
N MET A 443 6.85 9.62 -5.96
CA MET A 443 6.76 10.56 -7.08
C MET A 443 5.31 10.79 -7.48
N LEU A 444 4.98 12.00 -7.92
CA LEU A 444 3.76 12.30 -8.67
C LEU A 444 4.04 12.13 -10.16
N ILE A 445 3.28 11.25 -10.82
CA ILE A 445 3.36 10.98 -12.25
C ILE A 445 2.03 11.37 -12.90
N ARG A 446 2.12 12.01 -14.07
CA ARG A 446 0.96 12.29 -14.95
C ARG A 446 0.99 11.36 -16.14
N THR A 447 -0.16 10.79 -16.50
CA THR A 447 -0.39 10.08 -17.76
C THR A 447 -1.51 10.74 -18.57
N ASP A 448 -1.28 10.94 -19.87
CA ASP A 448 -2.27 11.41 -20.83
C ASP A 448 -3.07 10.22 -21.37
N LEU A 449 -4.32 10.06 -20.94
CA LEU A 449 -5.17 8.93 -21.30
C LEU A 449 -5.65 8.97 -22.76
N SER A 450 -5.55 10.10 -23.46
CA SER A 450 -5.93 10.16 -24.89
C SER A 450 -4.92 9.46 -25.81
N LYS A 451 -3.84 8.92 -25.24
CA LYS A 451 -2.75 8.25 -25.97
C LYS A 451 -2.72 6.74 -25.73
N LEU A 452 -3.76 6.18 -25.12
CA LEU A 452 -3.82 4.76 -24.75
C LEU A 452 -4.05 3.83 -25.92
#